data_AF-A0A9Q1V0I5-F1
#
_entry.id   AF-A0A9Q1V0I5-F1
#
_cell.length_a   1.000
_cell.length_b   1.000
_cell.length_c   1.000
_cell.angle_alpha   90.00
_cell.angle_beta   90.00
_cell.angle_gamma   90.00
#
_symmetry.space_group_name_H-M   'P 1'
#
loop_
_entity.id
_entity.type
_entity.pdbx_description
1 polymer ?
#
loop_
_entity_poly.entity_id
_entity_poly.type
_entity_poly.pdbx_seq_one_letter_code
_entity_poly.pdbx_strand_id
1 'polypeptide(L)' 'MSRRPLVPEAKDKLDKLKTEYANEFGVKFNDEYKGNQTSKLNGYTGGPIGGLMTKKMIEAVEKRMINK' A
#
# COMPACT_ATOMS: atom_id res chain seq x y z
N MET A 1 -2.32 12.38 9.70
CA MET A 1 -1.60 11.08 9.74
C MET A 1 -0.21 11.26 9.16
N SER A 2 0.82 11.17 10.00
CA SER A 2 2.22 11.27 9.56
C SER A 2 2.55 10.15 8.57
N ARG A 3 3.03 10.47 7.37
CA ARG A 3 3.45 9.50 6.33
C ARG A 3 4.84 8.90 6.65
N ARG A 4 5.10 8.58 7.92
CA ARG A 4 6.39 8.07 8.37
C ARG A 4 6.27 6.59 8.69
N PRO A 5 6.95 5.70 7.93
CA PRO A 5 7.00 4.30 8.30
C PRO A 5 7.74 4.16 9.64
N LEU A 6 7.33 3.15 10.42
CA LEU A 6 7.97 2.83 11.71
C LEU A 6 9.46 2.51 11.53
N VAL A 7 9.81 1.89 10.40
CA VAL A 7 11.19 1.63 9.96
C VAL A 7 11.50 2.57 8.79
N PRO A 8 12.31 3.63 8.99
CA PRO A 8 12.61 4.61 7.94
C PRO A 8 13.22 3.99 6.68
N GLU A 9 14.08 2.98 6.85
CA GLU A 9 14.77 2.26 5.76
C GLU A 9 13.82 1.43 4.90
N ALA A 10 12.64 1.09 5.42
CA ALA A 10 11.64 0.34 4.68
C ALA A 10 10.82 1.24 3.73
N LYS A 11 10.93 2.57 3.83
CA LYS A 11 10.10 3.51 3.09
C LYS A 11 10.10 3.25 1.59
N ASP A 12 11.27 3.16 0.98
CA ASP A 12 11.40 2.97 -0.47
C ASP A 12 10.84 1.61 -0.91
N LYS A 13 11.01 0.58 -0.08
CA LYS A 13 10.44 -0.76 -0.35
C LYS A 13 8.92 -0.74 -0.24
N LEU A 14 8.37 -0.03 0.74
CA LEU A 14 6.92 0.12 0.92
C LEU A 14 6.31 0.91 -0.23
N ASP A 15 6.95 1.98 -0.69
CA ASP A 15 6.47 2.78 -1.83
C ASP A 15 6.48 1.98 -3.13
N LYS A 16 7.49 1.12 -3.35
CA LYS A 16 7.50 0.15 -4.46
C LYS A 16 6.36 -0.85 -4.37
N LEU A 17 6.18 -1.51 -3.23
CA LEU A 17 5.09 -2.48 -3.02
C LEU A 17 3.71 -1.87 -3.26
N LYS A 18 3.50 -0.65 -2.77
CA LYS A 18 2.26 0.09 -2.98
C LYS A 18 1.99 0.34 -4.46
N THR A 19 3.02 0.70 -5.22
CA THR A 19 2.92 0.92 -6.67
C THR A 19 2.66 -0.38 -7.43
N GLU A 20 3.36 -1.45 -7.07
CA GLU A 20 3.16 -2.80 -7.64
C GLU A 20 1.73 -3.29 -7.42
N TYR A 21 1.22 -3.21 -6.19
CA TYR A 21 -0.13 -3.68 -5.86
C TYR A 21 -1.23 -2.78 -6.42
N ALA A 22 -0.97 -1.48 -6.58
CA ALA A 22 -1.89 -0.62 -7.30
C ALA A 22 -2.00 -1.00 -8.79
N ASN A 23 -0.85 -1.30 -9.42
CA ASN A 23 -0.81 -1.76 -10.80
C ASN A 23 -1.55 -3.11 -10.96
N GLU A 24 -1.40 -4.05 -10.02
CA GLU A 24 -2.15 -5.32 -10.00
C GLU A 24 -3.67 -5.12 -9.99
N PHE A 25 -4.17 -4.10 -9.26
CA PHE A 25 -5.59 -3.80 -9.16
C PHE A 25 -6.14 -2.98 -10.34
N GLY A 26 -5.31 -2.68 -11.34
CA GLY A 26 -5.67 -1.83 -12.48
C GLY A 26 -5.91 -0.36 -12.09
N VAL A 27 -5.50 0.05 -10.90
CA VAL A 27 -5.65 1.42 -10.41
C VAL A 27 -4.33 2.14 -10.64
N LYS A 28 -4.31 3.11 -11.55
CA LYS A 28 -3.16 4.01 -11.70
C LYS A 28 -2.99 4.81 -10.41
N PHE A 29 -2.03 4.41 -9.58
CA PHE A 29 -1.67 5.20 -8.40
C PHE A 29 -0.84 6.39 -8.86
N ASN A 30 -1.53 7.45 -9.29
CA ASN A 30 -0.88 8.71 -9.55
C ASN A 30 -0.69 9.42 -8.20
N ASP A 31 0.53 9.87 -7.92
CA ASP A 31 0.86 10.77 -6.78
C ASP A 31 0.36 12.21 -7.01
N GLU A 32 -0.39 12.41 -8.09
CA GLU A 32 -1.08 13.64 -8.43
C GLU A 32 -2.01 14.08 -7.29
N TYR A 33 -2.14 15.39 -7.11
CA TYR A 33 -2.87 15.98 -5.98
C TYR A 33 -4.33 15.47 -5.91
N LYS A 34 -4.59 14.57 -4.97
CA LYS A 34 -5.93 13.96 -4.75
C LYS A 34 -6.89 14.83 -3.95
N GLY A 35 -6.54 16.09 -3.67
CA GLY A 35 -7.39 17.01 -2.89
C GLY A 35 -8.62 17.50 -3.64
N ASN A 36 -8.63 17.41 -4.97
CA ASN A 36 -9.79 17.76 -5.80
C ASN A 36 -10.75 16.59 -6.04
N GLN A 37 -10.38 15.36 -5.64
CA GLN A 37 -11.24 14.20 -5.75
C GLN A 37 -12.12 14.06 -4.50
N THR A 38 -13.33 13.54 -4.69
CA THR A 38 -14.21 13.27 -3.55
C THR A 38 -13.56 12.26 -2.60
N SER A 39 -13.69 12.46 -1.28
CA SER A 39 -13.16 11.53 -0.27
C SER A 39 -13.63 10.09 -0.50
N LYS A 40 -14.84 9.92 -1.06
CA LYS A 40 -15.40 8.63 -1.46
C LYS A 40 -14.57 7.95 -2.56
N LEU A 41 -14.17 8.69 -3.60
CA LEU A 41 -13.36 8.16 -4.69
C LEU A 41 -11.93 7.80 -4.23
N ASN A 42 -11.35 8.65 -3.37
CA ASN A 42 -10.05 8.39 -2.76
C ASN A 42 -10.07 7.14 -1.86
N GLY A 43 -11.13 6.96 -1.07
CA GLY A 43 -11.33 5.76 -0.25
C GLY A 43 -11.55 4.51 -1.08
N TYR A 44 -12.37 4.59 -2.14
CA TYR A 44 -12.67 3.47 -3.03
C TYR A 44 -11.41 2.97 -3.77
N THR A 45 -10.52 3.88 -4.17
CA THR A 45 -9.27 3.52 -4.86
C THR A 45 -8.14 3.15 -3.90
N GLY A 46 -7.95 3.91 -2.82
CA GLY A 46 -6.84 3.70 -1.87
C GLY A 46 -7.07 2.59 -0.85
N GLY A 47 -8.32 2.35 -0.45
CA GLY A 47 -8.70 1.36 0.56
C GLY A 47 -8.30 -0.07 0.18
N PRO A 48 -8.73 -0.58 -0.99
CA PRO A 48 -8.37 -1.92 -1.45
C PRO A 48 -6.85 -2.13 -1.60
N ILE A 49 -6.13 -1.12 -2.09
CA ILE A 49 -4.67 -1.16 -2.25
C ILE A 49 -3.98 -1.31 -0.88
N GLY A 50 -4.36 -0.48 0.10
CA GLY A 50 -3.82 -0.55 1.45
C GLY A 50 -4.16 -1.87 2.17
N GLY A 51 -5.38 -2.38 1.97
CA GLY A 51 -5.83 -3.67 2.51
C GLY A 51 -5.02 -4.83 1.95
N LEU A 52 -4.82 -4.88 0.62
CA LEU A 52 -4.03 -5.93 -0.03
C LEU A 52 -2.56 -5.87 0.40
N MET A 53 -1.99 -4.66 0.46
CA MET A 53 -0.62 -4.44 0.91
C MET A 53 -0.40 -5.01 2.31
N THR A 54 -1.32 -4.75 3.24
CA THR A 54 -1.26 -5.26 4.61
C THR A 54 -1.42 -6.79 4.63
N LYS A 55 -2.36 -7.33 3.87
CA LYS A 55 -2.60 -8.78 3.76
C LYS A 55 -1.34 -9.52 3.29
N LYS A 56 -0.75 -9.09 2.17
CA LYS A 56 0.47 -9.72 1.61
C LYS A 56 1.68 -9.59 2.55
N MET A 57 1.80 -8.50 3.30
CA MET A 57 2.85 -8.36 4.32
C MET A 57 2.70 -9.38 5.45
N ILE A 58 1.47 -9.57 5.95
CA ILE A 58 1.19 -10.54 7.00
C ILE A 58 1.46 -11.96 6.48
N GLU A 59 0.96 -12.32 5.29
CA GLU A 59 1.22 -13.62 4.67
C GLU A 59 2.72 -13.91 4.51
N ALA A 60 3.52 -12.90 4.14
CA ALA A 60 4.97 -13.03 4.02
C ALA A 60 5.66 -13.27 5.37
N VAL A 61 5.17 -12.65 6.44
CA VAL A 61 5.65 -12.88 7.82
C VAL A 61 5.27 -14.27 8.30
N GLU A 62 4.02 -14.69 8.11
CA GLU A 62 3.54 -16.03 8.48
C GLU A 62 4.36 -17.12 7.80
N LYS A 63 4.60 -17.01 6.48
CA LYS A 63 5.45 -17.97 5.75
C LYS A 63 6.88 -18.04 6.29
N ARG A 64 7.46 -16.92 6.70
CA ARG A 64 8.80 -16.87 7.31
C ARG A 64 8.83 -17.49 8.71
N MET A 65 7.74 -17.39 9.45
CA MET A 65 7.60 -18.00 10.78
C MET A 65 7.35 -19.51 10.71
N ILE A 66 6.60 -19.97 9.70
CA ILE A 66 6.32 -21.40 9.47
C ILE A 66 7.57 -22.13 8.95
N ASN A 67 8.41 -21.49 8.14
CA ASN A 67 9.65 -22.06 7.61
C ASN A 67 10.84 -21.94 8.57
N LYS A 68 10.60 -21.81 9.88
CA LYS A 68 11.62 -21.65 10.92
C LYS A 68 11.45 -22.72 11.98
#